data_AF-A0A4V0K648-F1
#
_entry.id   AF-A0A4V0K648-F1
#
_cell.length_a   1.000
_cell.length_b   1.000
_cell.length_c   1.000
_cell.angle_alpha   90.00
_cell.angle_beta   90.00
_cell.angle_gamma   90.00
#
_symmetry.space_group_name_H-M   'P 1'
#
loop_
_entity.id
_entity.type
_entity.pdbx_description
1 polymer ?
#
loop_
_entity_poly.entity_id
_entity_poly.type
_entity_poly.pdbx_seq_one_letter_code
_entity_poly.pdbx_strand_id
1 'polypeptide(L)'
;MNEEVKKINYNEYKRRLKKLLEEINKEKKKKTIHKDKQNENILKLEEELKQLNELYNGKDNNNNNTVVEQNNYNDIIPDNLYSYNVVSKKSLKNKAKMKRREMEEELNDQSRNKIGEEEYNQLLDILKVKNQSIYSIAPDGNCLYESIIHQLKQRIKNFKYSQNDFLQIINEDNFSLDNIDLKKYQQNINNFDFSIFQSFDPNHLSSDILRFLTSVYILQNSDSFVNFIYEYAEEGNDDPCYSYCQQIMSGIYGSEIEITALSNILKKKITVQDINMSVSYGEDYEEELFICFHHKLYTLGKHYNSVIDL
;
A
#
# COMPACT_ATOMS: atom_id res chain seq x y z
N MET A 1 12.20 28.92 -60.91
CA MET A 1 12.68 27.66 -61.51
C MET A 1 12.05 26.55 -60.68
N ASN A 2 10.90 26.04 -61.13
CA ASN A 2 10.06 25.14 -60.34
C ASN A 2 10.62 23.71 -60.45
N GLU A 3 11.11 23.16 -59.34
CA GLU A 3 11.47 21.75 -59.25
C GLU A 3 10.19 20.91 -59.16
N GLU A 4 9.88 20.14 -60.20
CA GLU A 4 8.83 19.11 -60.15
C GLU A 4 9.21 18.03 -59.15
N VAL A 5 8.47 17.94 -58.04
CA VAL A 5 8.66 16.89 -57.03
C VAL A 5 8.17 15.56 -57.61
N LYS A 6 9.10 14.66 -57.92
CA LYS A 6 8.82 13.30 -58.44
C LYS A 6 8.02 12.48 -57.42
N LYS A 7 6.74 12.20 -57.70
CA LYS A 7 5.93 11.22 -56.95
C LYS A 7 6.42 9.79 -57.23
N ILE A 8 6.59 8.99 -56.19
CA ILE A 8 7.04 7.59 -56.30
C ILE A 8 5.86 6.61 -56.38
N ASN A 9 6.00 5.53 -57.15
CA ASN A 9 4.97 4.48 -57.26
C ASN A 9 4.88 3.65 -55.95
N TYR A 10 3.69 3.21 -55.57
CA TYR A 10 3.41 2.38 -54.39
C TYR A 10 4.34 1.17 -54.21
N ASN A 11 4.65 0.43 -55.27
CA ASN A 11 5.54 -0.74 -55.16
C ASN A 11 6.97 -0.35 -54.78
N GLU A 12 7.42 0.79 -55.26
CA GLU A 12 8.73 1.35 -54.92
C GLU A 12 8.73 1.93 -53.50
N TYR A 13 7.69 2.65 -53.13
CA TYR A 13 7.47 3.16 -51.77
C TYR A 13 7.47 2.02 -50.75
N LYS A 14 6.67 0.97 -50.97
CA LYS A 14 6.58 -0.20 -50.08
C LYS A 14 7.93 -0.90 -49.89
N ARG A 15 8.72 -1.00 -50.97
CA ARG A 15 10.07 -1.60 -50.91
C ARG A 15 11.03 -0.73 -50.09
N ARG A 16 11.02 0.59 -50.30
CA ARG A 16 11.87 1.53 -49.56
C ARG A 16 11.47 1.63 -48.08
N LEU A 17 10.18 1.69 -47.80
CA LEU A 17 9.62 1.71 -46.44
C LEU A 17 10.08 0.50 -45.62
N LYS A 18 9.99 -0.70 -46.21
CA LYS A 18 10.42 -1.93 -45.53
C LYS A 18 11.91 -1.89 -45.17
N LYS A 19 12.77 -1.38 -46.06
CA LYS A 19 14.21 -1.28 -45.82
C LYS A 19 14.54 -0.28 -44.70
N LEU A 20 13.96 0.93 -44.76
CA LEU A 20 14.16 1.97 -43.74
C LEU A 20 13.73 1.50 -42.34
N LEU A 21 12.57 0.85 -42.23
CA LEU A 21 12.10 0.30 -40.94
C LEU A 21 13.01 -0.80 -40.40
N GLU A 22 13.65 -1.59 -41.27
CA GLU A 22 14.58 -2.63 -40.85
C GLU A 22 15.91 -2.01 -40.36
N GLU A 23 16.40 -0.96 -41.02
CA GLU A 23 17.62 -0.23 -40.64
C GLU A 23 17.45 0.51 -39.31
N ILE A 24 16.33 1.21 -39.10
CA ILE A 24 16.00 1.86 -37.82
C ILE A 24 16.00 0.83 -36.68
N ASN A 25 15.40 -0.33 -36.91
CA ASN A 25 15.34 -1.39 -35.89
C ASN A 25 16.71 -2.03 -35.62
N LYS A 26 17.58 -2.15 -36.62
CA LYS A 26 18.96 -2.61 -36.43
C LYS A 26 19.76 -1.59 -35.63
N GLU A 27 19.62 -0.31 -35.94
CA GLU A 27 20.36 0.76 -35.26
C GLU A 27 19.92 0.93 -33.81
N LYS A 28 18.62 0.76 -33.50
CA LYS A 28 18.10 0.75 -32.11
C LYS A 28 18.61 -0.44 -31.28
N LYS A 29 19.02 -1.55 -31.92
CA LYS A 29 19.49 -2.77 -31.24
C LYS A 29 21.00 -2.87 -31.07
N LYS A 30 21.79 -1.99 -31.70
CA LYS A 30 23.25 -1.98 -31.52
C LYS A 30 23.62 -1.50 -30.11
N LYS A 31 24.46 -2.26 -29.41
CA LYS A 31 25.08 -1.83 -28.15
C LYS A 31 26.41 -1.14 -28.47
N THR A 32 26.44 0.19 -28.37
CA THR A 32 27.61 1.03 -28.68
C THR A 32 27.95 1.95 -27.50
N ILE A 33 29.24 2.24 -27.33
CA ILE A 33 29.77 3.12 -26.29
C ILE A 33 29.52 4.61 -26.64
N HIS A 34 29.41 4.95 -27.93
CA HIS A 34 29.08 6.29 -28.40
C HIS A 34 27.57 6.40 -28.69
N LYS A 35 26.78 6.69 -27.64
CA LYS A 35 25.31 6.82 -27.71
C LYS A 35 24.85 8.02 -28.53
N ASP A 36 25.58 9.13 -28.52
CA ASP A 36 25.17 10.35 -29.21
C ASP A 36 25.18 10.18 -30.74
N LYS A 37 26.20 9.50 -31.26
CA LYS A 37 26.29 9.16 -32.69
C LYS A 37 25.22 8.17 -33.14
N GLN A 38 24.78 7.28 -32.24
CA GLN A 38 23.66 6.37 -32.49
C GLN A 38 22.34 7.13 -32.58
N ASN A 39 22.11 8.09 -31.70
CA ASN A 39 20.91 8.92 -31.72
C ASN A 39 20.85 9.83 -32.94
N GLU A 40 21.96 10.45 -33.35
CA GLU A 40 22.04 11.22 -34.60
C GLU A 40 21.69 10.38 -35.84
N ASN A 41 22.15 9.13 -35.89
CA ASN A 41 21.84 8.23 -37.01
C ASN A 41 20.36 7.84 -37.04
N ILE A 42 19.74 7.60 -35.88
CA ILE A 42 18.30 7.30 -35.79
C ILE A 42 17.48 8.50 -36.24
N LEU A 43 17.83 9.71 -35.80
CA LEU A 43 17.18 10.96 -36.22
C LEU A 43 17.22 11.15 -37.74
N LYS A 44 18.37 10.91 -38.38
CA LYS A 44 18.52 11.00 -39.84
C LYS A 44 17.63 9.99 -40.58
N LEU A 45 17.55 8.75 -40.09
CA LEU A 45 16.71 7.72 -40.69
C LEU A 45 15.21 8.02 -40.50
N GLU A 46 14.83 8.62 -39.39
CA GLU A 46 13.44 9.04 -39.12
C GLU A 46 13.03 10.24 -40.00
N GLU A 47 13.95 11.17 -40.28
CA GLU A 47 13.74 12.25 -41.26
C GLU A 47 13.61 11.72 -42.70
N GLU A 48 14.43 10.75 -43.10
CA GLU A 48 14.35 10.14 -44.43
C GLU A 48 13.03 9.37 -44.63
N LEU A 49 12.53 8.71 -43.58
CA LEU A 49 11.22 8.06 -43.60
C LEU A 49 10.08 9.08 -43.74
N LYS A 50 10.20 10.25 -43.10
CA LYS A 50 9.24 11.35 -43.25
C LYS A 50 9.23 11.90 -44.68
N GLN A 51 10.41 12.15 -45.26
CA GLN A 51 10.54 12.60 -46.66
C GLN A 51 9.97 11.57 -47.66
N LEU A 52 10.21 10.27 -47.42
CA LEU A 52 9.66 9.20 -48.26
C LEU A 52 8.12 9.18 -48.24
N ASN A 53 7.51 9.43 -47.08
CA ASN A 53 6.05 9.51 -46.93
C ASN A 53 5.48 10.74 -47.63
N GLU A 54 6.19 11.88 -47.58
CA GLU A 54 5.80 13.11 -48.29
C GLU A 54 5.90 12.94 -49.82
N LEU A 55 6.93 12.23 -50.31
CA LEU A 55 7.11 11.90 -51.72
C LEU A 55 6.04 10.95 -52.27
N TYR A 56 5.46 10.09 -51.43
CA TYR A 56 4.40 9.17 -51.84
C TYR A 56 3.01 9.78 -51.74
N ASN A 57 2.67 10.39 -50.59
CA ASN A 57 1.30 10.84 -50.33
C ASN A 57 0.95 12.12 -51.10
N GLY A 58 1.94 12.95 -51.47
CA GLY A 58 1.69 14.28 -52.01
C GLY A 58 1.03 15.19 -50.96
N LYS A 59 1.36 16.48 -50.96
CA LYS A 59 0.71 17.43 -50.05
C LYS A 59 -0.67 17.80 -50.57
N ASP A 60 -1.69 16.99 -50.31
CA ASP A 60 -3.09 17.40 -50.47
C ASP A 60 -3.96 16.85 -49.33
N ASN A 61 -4.40 17.76 -48.45
CA ASN A 61 -5.45 17.55 -47.46
C ASN A 61 -6.76 18.04 -48.05
N ASN A 62 -7.82 17.21 -48.11
CA ASN A 62 -9.21 17.60 -47.80
C ASN A 62 -10.26 16.45 -47.97
N ASN A 63 -10.88 16.08 -46.84
CA ASN A 63 -12.31 15.83 -46.54
C ASN A 63 -13.31 15.11 -47.48
N ASN A 64 -14.02 14.13 -46.86
CA ASN A 64 -15.48 13.86 -46.80
C ASN A 64 -16.12 12.59 -47.44
N ASN A 65 -17.06 12.03 -46.66
CA ASN A 65 -18.06 10.92 -46.78
C ASN A 65 -18.79 10.78 -48.16
N THR A 66 -19.50 9.71 -48.59
CA THR A 66 -20.50 8.79 -47.95
C THR A 66 -21.03 7.73 -48.98
N VAL A 67 -21.23 6.45 -48.58
CA VAL A 67 -22.42 5.54 -48.76
C VAL A 67 -22.87 4.92 -50.15
N VAL A 68 -22.85 3.55 -50.21
CA VAL A 68 -23.84 2.50 -50.73
C VAL A 68 -23.98 2.31 -52.28
N GLU A 69 -24.15 1.14 -52.94
CA GLU A 69 -24.77 -0.19 -52.70
C GLU A 69 -24.24 -1.34 -53.63
N GLN A 70 -24.81 -2.54 -53.46
CA GLN A 70 -24.43 -3.93 -53.81
C GLN A 70 -24.47 -4.37 -55.29
N ASN A 71 -23.65 -5.38 -55.66
CA ASN A 71 -24.13 -6.67 -56.24
C ASN A 71 -23.03 -7.76 -56.37
N ASN A 72 -23.42 -8.99 -56.02
CA ASN A 72 -22.64 -10.23 -55.88
C ASN A 72 -22.19 -10.86 -57.20
N TYR A 73 -20.93 -11.31 -57.26
CA TYR A 73 -20.57 -12.69 -57.66
C TYR A 73 -19.32 -13.11 -56.86
N ASN A 74 -19.44 -14.27 -56.21
CA ASN A 74 -18.45 -14.85 -55.31
C ASN A 74 -17.17 -15.27 -56.05
N ASP A 75 -16.11 -14.49 -55.88
CA ASP A 75 -14.76 -15.00 -55.69
C ASP A 75 -14.10 -14.17 -54.59
N ILE A 76 -13.31 -14.85 -53.76
CA ILE A 76 -12.83 -14.44 -52.45
C ILE A 76 -12.08 -13.09 -52.50
N ILE A 77 -12.63 -12.05 -51.85
CA ILE A 77 -12.01 -11.02 -50.98
C ILE A 77 -12.91 -9.76 -50.96
N PRO A 78 -13.66 -9.45 -49.87
CA PRO A 78 -14.38 -8.20 -49.76
C PRO A 78 -13.42 -7.03 -49.48
N ASP A 79 -13.57 -5.99 -50.30
CA ASP A 79 -13.12 -4.63 -50.08
C ASP A 79 -13.51 -4.10 -48.68
N ASN A 80 -12.51 -3.98 -47.82
CA ASN A 80 -12.36 -2.87 -46.86
C ASN A 80 -11.00 -3.00 -46.16
N LEU A 81 -9.97 -2.29 -46.65
CA LEU A 81 -8.75 -2.07 -45.85
C LEU A 81 -8.30 -0.61 -45.86
N TYR A 82 -9.27 0.30 -45.86
CA TYR A 82 -9.17 1.41 -44.93
C TYR A 82 -9.67 0.90 -43.56
N SER A 83 -8.86 1.11 -42.53
CA SER A 83 -8.96 0.60 -41.16
C SER A 83 -8.22 -0.72 -40.86
N TYR A 84 -7.74 -0.79 -39.62
CA TYR A 84 -7.05 -1.89 -38.95
C TYR A 84 -5.51 -1.94 -39.04
N ASN A 85 -4.91 -1.22 -38.10
CA ASN A 85 -4.05 -1.90 -37.15
C ASN A 85 -4.83 -3.11 -36.59
N VAL A 86 -4.68 -4.30 -37.19
CA VAL A 86 -5.19 -5.55 -36.60
C VAL A 86 -4.31 -5.86 -35.40
N VAL A 87 -4.59 -5.15 -34.30
CA VAL A 87 -4.39 -5.69 -32.97
C VAL A 87 -5.08 -7.06 -33.00
N SER A 88 -4.32 -8.15 -32.83
CA SER A 88 -4.90 -9.50 -32.95
C SER A 88 -6.19 -9.59 -32.13
N LYS A 89 -7.20 -10.37 -32.57
CA LYS A 89 -8.43 -10.56 -31.77
C LYS A 89 -8.10 -10.92 -30.31
N LYS A 90 -6.98 -11.63 -30.09
CA LYS A 90 -6.40 -11.91 -28.78
C LYS A 90 -5.90 -10.66 -28.05
N SER A 91 -5.18 -9.76 -28.70
CA SER A 91 -4.70 -8.51 -28.12
C SER A 91 -5.82 -7.48 -27.86
N LEU A 92 -6.84 -7.37 -28.73
CA LEU A 92 -8.03 -6.55 -28.45
C LEU A 92 -8.82 -7.11 -27.26
N LYS A 93 -8.99 -8.44 -27.21
CA LYS A 93 -9.64 -9.12 -26.08
C LYS A 93 -8.83 -8.96 -24.78
N ASN A 94 -7.49 -9.01 -24.85
CA ASN A 94 -6.62 -8.76 -23.70
C ASN A 94 -6.67 -7.30 -23.24
N LYS A 95 -6.71 -6.34 -24.17
CA LYS A 95 -6.82 -4.91 -23.86
C LYS A 95 -8.20 -4.56 -23.29
N ALA A 96 -9.27 -5.16 -23.81
CA ALA A 96 -10.61 -5.05 -23.25
C ALA A 96 -10.70 -5.73 -21.87
N LYS A 97 -10.04 -6.87 -21.67
CA LYS A 97 -9.95 -7.53 -20.36
C LYS A 97 -9.15 -6.71 -19.35
N MET A 98 -8.04 -6.09 -19.75
CA MET A 98 -7.29 -5.15 -18.90
C MET A 98 -8.13 -3.94 -18.54
N LYS A 99 -8.72 -3.24 -19.51
CA LYS A 99 -9.61 -2.10 -19.24
C LYS A 99 -10.80 -2.45 -18.34
N ARG A 100 -11.36 -3.65 -18.52
CA ARG A 100 -12.45 -4.14 -17.68
C ARG A 100 -11.96 -4.43 -16.26
N ARG A 101 -10.77 -5.01 -16.09
CA ARG A 101 -10.14 -5.20 -14.78
C ARG A 101 -9.82 -3.87 -14.10
N GLU A 102 -9.24 -2.92 -14.83
CA GLU A 102 -8.95 -1.56 -14.34
C GLU A 102 -10.25 -0.86 -13.89
N MET A 103 -11.31 -0.92 -14.70
CA MET A 103 -12.62 -0.36 -14.34
C MET A 103 -13.27 -1.08 -13.15
N GLU A 104 -13.14 -2.41 -13.06
CA GLU A 104 -13.60 -3.20 -11.90
C GLU A 104 -12.80 -2.87 -10.63
N GLU A 105 -11.49 -2.64 -10.73
CA GLU A 105 -10.61 -2.19 -9.64
C GLU A 105 -10.97 -0.77 -9.17
N GLU A 106 -11.15 0.19 -10.08
CA GLU A 106 -11.60 1.55 -9.75
C GLU A 106 -12.97 1.57 -9.07
N LEU A 107 -13.93 0.78 -9.56
CA LEU A 107 -15.25 0.66 -8.96
C LEU A 107 -15.17 0.03 -7.56
N ASN A 108 -14.30 -0.97 -7.39
CA ASN A 108 -14.05 -1.59 -6.09
C ASN A 108 -13.42 -0.61 -5.11
N ASP A 109 -12.46 0.22 -5.53
CA ASP A 109 -11.82 1.22 -4.66
C ASP A 109 -12.80 2.32 -4.26
N GLN A 110 -13.63 2.81 -5.20
CA GLN A 110 -14.70 3.76 -4.88
C GLN A 110 -15.73 3.16 -3.90
N SER A 111 -16.12 1.91 -4.12
CA SER A 111 -17.04 1.18 -3.24
C SER A 111 -16.44 0.99 -1.85
N ARG A 112 -15.15 0.62 -1.75
CA ARG A 112 -14.43 0.48 -0.48
C ARG A 112 -14.35 1.80 0.28
N ASN A 113 -14.01 2.89 -0.39
CA ASN A 113 -13.99 4.22 0.23
C ASN A 113 -15.36 4.59 0.78
N LYS A 114 -16.44 4.32 0.02
CA LYS A 114 -17.80 4.56 0.48
C LYS A 114 -18.17 3.71 1.71
N ILE A 115 -17.80 2.43 1.71
CA ILE A 115 -18.04 1.53 2.84
C ILE A 115 -17.29 2.03 4.10
N GLY A 116 -16.03 2.46 3.94
CA GLY A 116 -15.24 3.01 5.04
C GLY A 116 -15.83 4.31 5.61
N GLU A 117 -16.31 5.22 4.74
CA GLU A 117 -17.00 6.43 5.17
C GLU A 117 -18.32 6.13 5.90
N GLU A 118 -19.11 5.18 5.40
CA GLU A 118 -20.34 4.73 6.05
C GLU A 118 -20.03 4.14 7.44
N GLU A 119 -18.99 3.30 7.55
CA GLU A 119 -18.53 2.74 8.82
C GLU A 119 -18.10 3.84 9.80
N TYR A 120 -17.29 4.79 9.34
CA TYR A 120 -16.86 5.92 10.16
C TYR A 120 -18.03 6.72 10.70
N ASN A 121 -18.99 7.06 9.84
CA ASN A 121 -20.16 7.85 10.23
C ASN A 121 -21.05 7.11 11.22
N GLN A 122 -21.27 5.80 11.03
CA GLN A 122 -22.04 4.99 11.97
C GLN A 122 -21.38 4.95 13.35
N LEU A 123 -20.07 4.72 13.40
CA LEU A 123 -19.33 4.70 14.66
C LEU A 123 -19.32 6.07 15.34
N LEU A 124 -19.16 7.14 14.55
CA LEU A 124 -19.25 8.50 15.06
C LEU A 124 -20.62 8.79 15.67
N ASP A 125 -21.71 8.32 15.07
CA ASP A 125 -23.06 8.52 15.60
C ASP A 125 -23.30 7.71 16.89
N ILE A 126 -22.76 6.49 17.00
CA ILE A 126 -22.76 5.70 18.25
C ILE A 126 -22.02 6.46 19.37
N LEU A 127 -20.87 7.05 19.05
CA LEU A 127 -20.06 7.80 20.03
C LEU A 127 -20.73 9.11 20.45
N LYS A 128 -21.40 9.82 19.53
CA LYS A 128 -22.14 11.05 19.87
C LYS A 128 -23.22 10.83 20.93
N VAL A 129 -23.89 9.67 20.92
CA VAL A 129 -24.88 9.31 21.95
C VAL A 129 -24.25 9.29 23.35
N LYS A 130 -22.95 9.00 23.45
CA LYS A 130 -22.17 9.00 24.69
C LYS A 130 -21.47 10.33 24.98
N ASN A 131 -21.77 11.40 24.23
CA ASN A 131 -21.04 12.67 24.25
C ASN A 131 -19.54 12.49 23.96
N GLN A 132 -19.23 11.64 22.97
CA GLN A 132 -17.88 11.35 22.52
C GLN A 132 -17.74 11.54 20.99
N SER A 133 -16.50 11.66 20.52
CA SER A 133 -16.15 11.81 19.11
C SER A 133 -14.86 11.05 18.77
N ILE A 134 -14.58 10.91 17.48
CA ILE A 134 -13.37 10.26 16.96
C ILE A 134 -12.28 11.30 16.76
N TYR A 135 -11.09 11.03 17.30
CA TYR A 135 -9.86 11.70 16.95
C TYR A 135 -9.04 10.82 15.99
N SER A 136 -8.78 11.35 14.79
CA SER A 136 -8.11 10.62 13.72
C SER A 136 -6.62 10.44 14.02
N ILE A 137 -6.16 9.20 13.91
CA ILE A 137 -4.76 8.77 13.95
C ILE A 137 -4.30 8.46 12.54
N ALA A 138 -3.00 8.67 12.27
CA ALA A 138 -2.41 8.39 10.97
C ALA A 138 -2.62 6.91 10.56
N PRO A 139 -3.00 6.62 9.30
CA PRO A 139 -3.28 5.27 8.82
C PRO A 139 -2.00 4.50 8.49
N ASP A 140 -1.18 4.25 9.50
CA ASP A 140 0.04 3.45 9.42
C ASP A 140 -0.03 2.25 10.37
N GLY A 141 1.02 1.42 10.37
CA GLY A 141 1.10 0.24 11.23
C GLY A 141 1.06 0.58 12.73
N ASN A 142 1.33 1.84 13.12
CA ASN A 142 1.40 2.30 14.51
C ASN A 142 0.07 2.79 15.08
N CYS A 143 -1.01 2.79 14.28
CA CYS A 143 -2.30 3.37 14.66
C CYS A 143 -2.82 2.91 16.05
N LEU A 144 -2.66 1.64 16.41
CA LEU A 144 -3.01 1.14 17.76
C LEU A 144 -2.23 1.91 18.84
N TYR A 145 -0.91 1.90 18.75
CA TYR A 145 -0.02 2.51 19.75
C TYR A 145 -0.23 4.02 19.84
N GLU A 146 -0.35 4.70 18.69
CA GLU A 146 -0.60 6.14 18.64
C GLU A 146 -1.98 6.52 19.22
N SER A 147 -3.00 5.69 19.02
CA SER A 147 -4.32 5.90 19.62
C SER A 147 -4.28 5.83 21.15
N ILE A 148 -3.48 4.91 21.71
CA ILE A 148 -3.24 4.75 23.14
C ILE A 148 -2.42 5.92 23.68
N ILE A 149 -1.33 6.30 23.00
CA ILE A 149 -0.51 7.46 23.38
C ILE A 149 -1.34 8.74 23.40
N HIS A 150 -2.22 8.93 22.42
CA HIS A 150 -3.14 10.06 22.39
C HIS A 150 -4.10 10.04 23.60
N GLN A 151 -4.74 8.89 23.90
CA GLN A 151 -5.62 8.74 25.07
C GLN A 151 -4.90 9.05 26.39
N LEU A 152 -3.70 8.51 26.53
CA LEU A 152 -2.83 8.72 27.69
C LEU A 152 -2.52 10.21 27.91
N LYS A 153 -2.14 10.93 26.84
CA LYS A 153 -1.87 12.38 26.87
C LYS A 153 -3.11 13.21 27.24
N GLN A 154 -4.30 12.79 26.81
CA GLN A 154 -5.53 13.54 27.02
C GLN A 154 -6.12 13.35 28.43
N ARG A 155 -6.16 12.12 28.92
CA ARG A 155 -6.84 11.78 30.18
C ARG A 155 -6.00 12.07 31.42
N ILE A 156 -4.68 12.09 31.28
CA ILE A 156 -3.75 12.27 32.41
C ILE A 156 -3.22 13.71 32.37
N LYS A 157 -3.83 14.60 33.16
CA LYS A 157 -3.53 16.06 33.16
C LYS A 157 -2.09 16.44 33.50
N ASN A 158 -1.32 15.55 34.15
CA ASN A 158 0.08 15.76 34.55
C ASN A 158 1.04 14.81 33.82
N PHE A 159 0.74 14.49 32.56
CA PHE A 159 1.45 13.50 31.74
C PHE A 159 2.98 13.68 31.73
N LYS A 160 3.66 12.95 32.61
CA LYS A 160 5.11 12.75 32.60
C LYS A 160 5.34 11.28 32.91
N TYR A 161 5.58 10.49 31.87
CA TYR A 161 6.18 9.19 32.10
C TYR A 161 7.69 9.38 32.01
N SER A 162 8.30 9.68 33.15
CA SER A 162 9.75 9.67 33.22
C SER A 162 10.27 8.26 32.93
N GLN A 163 11.56 8.17 32.58
CA GLN A 163 12.23 6.87 32.49
C GLN A 163 12.02 6.05 33.77
N ASN A 164 11.91 6.71 34.93
CA ASN A 164 11.67 6.04 36.21
C ASN A 164 10.24 5.53 36.37
N ASP A 165 9.23 6.23 35.85
CA ASP A 165 7.84 5.74 35.89
C ASP A 165 7.70 4.51 34.98
N PHE A 166 8.36 4.52 33.82
CA PHE A 166 8.45 3.34 32.95
C PHE A 166 9.26 2.22 33.57
N LEU A 167 10.44 2.52 34.12
CA LEU A 167 11.23 1.54 34.85
C LEU A 167 10.49 1.04 36.09
N GLN A 168 9.58 1.79 36.70
CA GLN A 168 8.72 1.30 37.78
C GLN A 168 7.63 0.38 37.24
N ILE A 169 6.95 0.74 36.14
CA ILE A 169 6.02 -0.17 35.44
C ILE A 169 6.74 -1.48 35.06
N ILE A 170 8.01 -1.40 34.66
CA ILE A 170 8.89 -2.52 34.31
C ILE A 170 9.49 -3.21 35.55
N ASN A 171 9.68 -2.53 36.68
CA ASN A 171 10.32 -3.10 37.89
C ASN A 171 9.33 -3.41 39.02
N GLU A 172 8.02 -3.19 38.83
CA GLU A 172 7.01 -3.80 39.67
C GLU A 172 7.18 -5.33 39.63
N ASP A 173 6.80 -6.02 40.71
CA ASP A 173 7.12 -7.43 41.01
C ASP A 173 6.85 -8.47 39.89
N ASN A 174 6.22 -8.06 38.77
CA ASN A 174 5.84 -8.88 37.62
C ASN A 174 6.60 -8.61 36.31
N PHE A 175 7.36 -7.51 36.15
CA PHE A 175 7.99 -7.14 34.87
C PHE A 175 9.53 -7.23 34.92
N SER A 176 10.13 -8.02 35.82
CA SER A 176 11.60 -8.16 35.86
C SER A 176 12.19 -8.72 34.55
N LEU A 177 13.12 -7.95 33.94
CA LEU A 177 13.97 -8.42 32.83
C LEU A 177 14.88 -9.58 33.25
N ASP A 178 15.10 -9.79 34.55
CA ASP A 178 15.92 -10.89 35.07
C ASP A 178 15.29 -12.27 34.80
N ASN A 179 13.96 -12.30 34.64
CA ASN A 179 13.22 -13.53 34.35
C ASN A 179 13.21 -13.90 32.86
N ILE A 180 13.63 -12.99 31.99
CA ILE A 180 13.81 -13.28 30.56
C ILE A 180 15.29 -13.55 30.34
N ASP A 181 15.65 -14.78 29.96
CA ASP A 181 17.00 -15.04 29.48
C ASP A 181 17.18 -14.43 28.07
N LEU A 182 17.39 -13.11 28.02
CA LEU A 182 17.69 -12.37 26.79
C LEU A 182 18.98 -12.87 26.13
N LYS A 183 19.86 -13.57 26.88
CA LYS A 183 21.06 -14.20 26.33
C LYS A 183 20.75 -15.45 25.51
N LYS A 184 19.63 -16.12 25.77
CA LYS A 184 19.08 -17.17 24.88
C LYS A 184 18.78 -16.63 23.47
N TYR A 185 18.46 -15.34 23.38
CA TYR A 185 18.09 -14.65 22.14
C TYR A 185 19.24 -13.83 21.51
N GLN A 186 20.43 -13.84 22.14
CA GLN A 186 21.58 -13.00 21.77
C GLN A 186 22.20 -13.27 20.39
N GLN A 187 21.86 -14.37 19.70
CA GLN A 187 22.32 -14.54 18.32
C GLN A 187 21.64 -13.54 17.35
N ASN A 188 20.60 -12.83 17.78
CA ASN A 188 19.85 -11.83 17.01
C ASN A 188 19.70 -10.48 17.74
N ILE A 189 20.78 -9.98 18.38
CA ILE A 189 20.82 -8.69 19.11
C ILE A 189 20.30 -7.50 18.28
N ASN A 190 20.35 -7.58 16.95
CA ASN A 190 19.89 -6.48 16.09
C ASN A 190 18.39 -6.17 16.20
N ASN A 191 17.57 -7.09 16.73
CA ASN A 191 16.10 -6.91 16.74
C ASN A 191 15.53 -6.40 18.06
N PHE A 192 16.20 -6.62 19.20
CA PHE A 192 15.82 -6.04 20.49
C PHE A 192 16.86 -4.99 20.89
N ASP A 193 16.77 -3.82 20.27
CA ASP A 193 17.70 -2.73 20.55
C ASP A 193 17.29 -1.96 21.82
N PHE A 194 17.87 -2.36 22.94
CA PHE A 194 17.68 -1.69 24.24
C PHE A 194 18.31 -0.28 24.28
N SER A 195 19.08 0.13 23.27
CA SER A 195 19.54 1.52 23.16
C SER A 195 18.39 2.51 22.93
N ILE A 196 17.19 2.01 22.58
CA ILE A 196 15.95 2.79 22.55
C ILE A 196 15.69 3.55 23.86
N PHE A 197 16.18 3.03 24.99
CA PHE A 197 16.08 3.69 26.29
C PHE A 197 17.18 4.72 26.57
N GLN A 198 18.31 4.69 25.83
CA GLN A 198 19.43 5.63 26.04
C GLN A 198 19.17 6.99 25.39
N SER A 199 18.35 7.04 24.33
CA SER A 199 17.89 8.26 23.65
C SER A 199 16.47 8.69 24.08
N PHE A 200 15.93 8.07 25.13
CA PHE A 200 14.57 8.28 25.58
C PHE A 200 14.38 9.69 26.18
N ASP A 201 13.59 10.53 25.49
CA ASP A 201 13.06 11.76 26.09
C ASP A 201 11.89 11.38 27.02
N PRO A 202 11.99 11.61 28.34
CA PRO A 202 10.91 11.33 29.30
C PRO A 202 9.61 12.11 29.04
N ASN A 203 9.61 13.06 28.11
CA ASN A 203 8.40 13.77 27.69
C ASN A 203 7.81 13.21 26.39
N HIS A 204 8.43 12.20 25.77
CA HIS A 204 8.08 11.71 24.44
C HIS A 204 7.90 10.18 24.41
N LEU A 205 6.78 9.71 24.97
CA LEU A 205 6.31 8.34 24.72
C LEU A 205 6.02 8.16 23.22
N SER A 206 6.68 7.20 22.59
CA SER A 206 6.55 6.86 21.17
C SER A 206 5.95 5.46 20.97
N SER A 207 5.43 5.21 19.76
CA SER A 207 4.96 3.89 19.35
C SER A 207 6.02 2.79 19.51
N ASP A 208 7.27 3.10 19.21
CA ASP A 208 8.37 2.13 19.23
C ASP A 208 8.65 1.62 20.64
N ILE A 209 8.54 2.51 21.64
CA ILE A 209 8.68 2.16 23.04
C ILE A 209 7.53 1.27 23.47
N LEU A 210 6.28 1.64 23.16
CA LEU A 210 5.15 0.80 23.53
C LEU A 210 5.21 -0.57 22.85
N ARG A 211 5.63 -0.65 21.58
CA ARG A 211 5.88 -1.92 20.88
C ARG A 211 6.90 -2.76 21.62
N PHE A 212 8.02 -2.16 22.00
CA PHE A 212 9.07 -2.83 22.74
C PHE A 212 8.55 -3.37 24.08
N LEU A 213 7.83 -2.56 24.87
CA LEU A 213 7.26 -2.97 26.15
C LEU A 213 6.25 -4.10 25.99
N THR A 214 5.40 -4.01 24.97
CA THR A 214 4.46 -5.07 24.62
C THR A 214 5.18 -6.38 24.30
N SER A 215 6.24 -6.34 23.50
CA SER A 215 7.06 -7.52 23.18
C SER A 215 7.69 -8.13 24.44
N VAL A 216 8.24 -7.31 25.33
CA VAL A 216 8.83 -7.79 26.59
C VAL A 216 7.76 -8.43 27.49
N TYR A 217 6.59 -7.80 27.62
CA TYR A 217 5.48 -8.34 28.41
C TYR A 217 5.03 -9.70 27.92
N ILE A 218 4.85 -9.85 26.60
CA ILE A 218 4.41 -11.10 25.98
C ILE A 218 5.43 -12.21 26.23
N LEU A 219 6.73 -11.91 26.14
CA LEU A 219 7.79 -12.88 26.43
C LEU A 219 7.81 -13.31 27.90
N GLN A 220 7.58 -12.39 28.85
CA GLN A 220 7.52 -12.72 30.29
C GLN A 220 6.30 -13.57 30.64
N ASN A 221 5.22 -13.40 29.89
CA ASN A 221 3.93 -14.03 30.16
C ASN A 221 3.55 -15.00 29.03
N SER A 222 4.54 -15.65 28.42
CA SER A 222 4.36 -16.44 27.19
C SER A 222 3.21 -17.43 27.29
N ASP A 223 3.07 -18.11 28.42
CA ASP A 223 2.03 -19.12 28.65
C ASP A 223 0.60 -18.56 28.52
N SER A 224 0.42 -17.27 28.80
CA SER A 224 -0.89 -16.60 28.66
C SER A 224 -1.22 -16.21 27.23
N PHE A 225 -0.22 -16.11 26.35
CA PHE A 225 -0.37 -15.63 24.97
C PHE A 225 -0.16 -16.70 23.91
N VAL A 226 0.60 -17.75 24.25
CA VAL A 226 1.11 -18.74 23.31
C VAL A 226 0.02 -19.40 22.47
N ASN A 227 -1.14 -19.71 23.05
CA ASN A 227 -2.26 -20.31 22.31
C ASN A 227 -2.81 -19.36 21.23
N PHE A 228 -2.96 -18.08 21.56
CA PHE A 228 -3.43 -17.07 20.61
C PHE A 228 -2.38 -16.80 19.52
N ILE A 229 -1.09 -16.83 19.88
CA ILE A 229 0.00 -16.60 18.93
C ILE A 229 0.19 -17.79 17.98
N TYR A 230 0.04 -19.03 18.47
CA TYR A 230 0.19 -20.23 17.65
C TYR A 230 -0.81 -20.28 16.49
N GLU A 231 -2.01 -19.71 16.64
CA GLU A 231 -2.99 -19.61 15.55
C GLU A 231 -2.45 -18.83 14.33
N TYR A 232 -1.48 -17.94 14.55
CA TYR A 232 -0.88 -17.08 13.52
C TYR A 232 0.56 -17.50 13.17
N ALA A 233 1.10 -18.54 13.81
CA ALA A 233 2.48 -18.97 13.63
C ALA A 233 2.64 -19.86 12.39
N GLU A 234 3.74 -19.68 11.65
CA GLU A 234 4.11 -20.59 10.56
C GLU A 234 4.49 -21.98 11.09
N GLU A 235 4.16 -23.03 10.33
CA GLU A 235 4.53 -24.41 10.66
C GLU A 235 6.05 -24.55 10.80
N GLY A 236 6.51 -25.10 11.92
CA GLY A 236 7.94 -25.30 12.21
C GLY A 236 8.63 -24.16 12.97
N ASN A 237 7.87 -23.22 13.55
CA ASN A 237 8.43 -22.19 14.41
C ASN A 237 8.75 -22.73 15.82
N ASP A 238 10.04 -22.81 16.14
CA ASP A 238 10.55 -23.32 17.42
C ASP A 238 10.28 -22.38 18.61
N ASP A 239 10.03 -21.09 18.37
CA ASP A 239 9.64 -20.10 19.41
C ASP A 239 8.65 -19.06 18.81
N PRO A 240 7.35 -19.39 18.75
CA PRO A 240 6.32 -18.53 18.16
C PRO A 240 6.19 -17.18 18.85
N CYS A 241 6.27 -17.14 20.19
CA CYS A 241 6.17 -15.90 20.96
C CYS A 241 7.32 -14.96 20.61
N TYR A 242 8.55 -15.48 20.53
CA TYR A 242 9.69 -14.67 20.12
C TYR A 242 9.56 -14.14 18.70
N SER A 243 9.20 -14.99 17.74
CA SER A 243 8.99 -14.58 16.35
C SER A 243 7.89 -13.51 16.23
N TYR A 244 6.80 -13.66 16.99
CA TYR A 244 5.72 -12.69 17.02
C TYR A 244 6.19 -11.34 17.61
N CYS A 245 6.96 -11.36 18.69
CA CYS A 245 7.53 -10.15 19.27
C CYS A 245 8.47 -9.41 18.33
N GLN A 246 9.20 -10.11 17.45
CA GLN A 246 9.98 -9.47 16.39
C GLN A 246 9.10 -8.77 15.35
N GLN A 247 7.95 -9.36 15.01
CA GLN A 247 6.97 -8.74 14.10
C GLN A 247 6.32 -7.50 14.72
N ILE A 248 6.02 -7.54 16.02
CA ILE A 248 5.56 -6.37 16.79
C ILE A 248 6.54 -5.21 16.64
N MET A 249 7.83 -5.47 16.87
CA MET A 249 8.87 -4.45 16.75
C MET A 249 9.09 -3.98 15.31
N SER A 250 8.80 -4.83 14.32
CA SER A 250 8.92 -4.50 12.89
C SER A 250 7.72 -3.76 12.32
N GLY A 251 6.72 -3.42 13.15
CA GLY A 251 5.58 -2.61 12.74
C GLY A 251 4.33 -3.37 12.29
N ILE A 252 4.15 -4.63 12.71
CA ILE A 252 2.89 -5.35 12.45
C ILE A 252 1.69 -4.59 13.04
N TYR A 253 0.53 -4.76 12.40
CA TYR A 253 -0.76 -4.25 12.89
C TYR A 253 -1.09 -4.88 14.24
N GLY A 254 -1.50 -4.04 15.19
CA GLY A 254 -1.92 -4.49 16.51
C GLY A 254 -3.28 -5.19 16.51
N SER A 255 -3.44 -6.09 17.47
CA SER A 255 -4.60 -6.95 17.69
C SER A 255 -5.02 -6.92 19.17
N GLU A 256 -5.94 -7.81 19.54
CA GLU A 256 -6.33 -8.03 20.94
C GLU A 256 -5.16 -8.46 21.84
N ILE A 257 -4.15 -9.13 21.28
CA ILE A 257 -2.96 -9.58 22.03
C ILE A 257 -2.20 -8.36 22.58
N GLU A 258 -1.93 -7.38 21.71
CA GLU A 258 -1.22 -6.16 22.11
C GLU A 258 -2.09 -5.28 23.01
N ILE A 259 -3.40 -5.20 22.79
CA ILE A 259 -4.31 -4.43 23.66
C ILE A 259 -4.32 -5.03 25.06
N THR A 260 -4.38 -6.36 25.18
CA THR A 260 -4.34 -7.07 26.46
C THR A 260 -3.02 -6.84 27.19
N ALA A 261 -1.90 -6.91 26.49
CA ALA A 261 -0.59 -6.60 27.05
C ALA A 261 -0.52 -5.13 27.52
N LEU A 262 -0.89 -4.18 26.66
CA LEU A 262 -0.87 -2.75 26.96
C LEU A 262 -1.76 -2.38 28.14
N SER A 263 -2.95 -2.98 28.27
CA SER A 263 -3.83 -2.79 29.41
C SER A 263 -3.14 -3.18 30.72
N ASN A 264 -2.44 -4.30 30.74
CA ASN A 264 -1.73 -4.79 31.92
C ASN A 264 -0.46 -4.01 32.25
N ILE A 265 0.28 -3.57 31.23
CA ILE A 265 1.46 -2.71 31.38
C ILE A 265 1.04 -1.36 31.95
N LEU A 266 0.01 -0.74 31.39
CA LEU A 266 -0.41 0.62 31.75
C LEU A 266 -1.31 0.66 32.99
N LYS A 267 -1.70 -0.50 33.51
CA LYS A 267 -2.68 -0.68 34.59
C LYS A 267 -3.96 0.12 34.34
N LYS A 268 -4.45 0.00 33.10
CA LYS A 268 -5.58 0.77 32.57
C LYS A 268 -6.53 -0.13 31.84
N LYS A 269 -7.81 0.10 32.06
CA LYS A 269 -8.85 -0.50 31.26
C LYS A 269 -8.79 0.11 29.86
N ILE A 270 -8.81 -0.71 28.82
CA ILE A 270 -8.84 -0.23 27.44
C ILE A 270 -10.15 -0.71 26.81
N THR A 271 -10.98 0.22 26.38
CA THR A 271 -12.24 -0.08 25.72
C THR A 271 -12.19 0.28 24.25
N VAL A 272 -12.44 -0.72 23.41
CA VAL A 272 -12.46 -0.63 21.95
C VAL A 272 -13.91 -0.58 21.49
N GLN A 273 -14.29 0.54 20.86
CA GLN A 273 -15.59 0.71 20.21
C GLN A 273 -15.51 0.32 18.74
N ASP A 274 -16.33 -0.64 18.35
CA ASP A 274 -16.64 -1.03 16.98
C ASP A 274 -18.11 -0.66 16.70
N ILE A 275 -18.52 -0.61 15.43
CA ILE A 275 -19.93 -0.40 15.06
C ILE A 275 -20.84 -1.43 15.75
N ASN A 276 -20.39 -2.68 15.88
CA ASN A 276 -21.23 -3.79 16.32
C ASN A 276 -21.00 -4.18 17.78
N MET A 277 -19.89 -3.75 18.38
CA MET A 277 -19.49 -4.22 19.70
C MET A 277 -18.65 -3.20 20.46
N SER A 278 -18.66 -3.34 21.78
CA SER A 278 -17.75 -2.64 22.68
C SER A 278 -17.04 -3.68 23.52
N VAL A 279 -15.73 -3.82 23.36
CA VAL A 279 -14.93 -4.81 24.10
C VAL A 279 -14.01 -4.07 25.06
N SER A 280 -13.90 -4.55 26.29
CA SER A 280 -13.04 -3.96 27.32
C SER A 280 -11.99 -4.96 27.76
N TYR A 281 -10.76 -4.47 27.96
CA TYR A 281 -9.62 -5.24 28.42
C TYR A 281 -9.13 -4.66 29.75
N GLY A 282 -8.79 -5.53 30.71
CA GLY A 282 -8.38 -5.13 32.05
C GLY A 282 -9.51 -4.48 32.85
N GLU A 283 -10.65 -5.16 32.97
CA GLU A 283 -11.85 -4.66 33.66
C GLU A 283 -11.62 -4.29 35.12
N ASP A 284 -10.59 -4.85 35.75
CA ASP A 284 -10.22 -4.60 37.14
C ASP A 284 -9.53 -3.24 37.37
N TYR A 285 -9.14 -2.53 36.30
CA TYR A 285 -8.45 -1.25 36.40
C TYR A 285 -9.43 -0.06 36.43
N GLU A 286 -9.22 0.86 37.37
CA GLU A 286 -10.11 2.02 37.58
C GLU A 286 -10.03 3.07 36.45
N GLU A 287 -8.82 3.32 35.93
CA GLU A 287 -8.60 4.31 34.88
C GLU A 287 -8.84 3.69 33.50
N GLU A 288 -9.63 4.36 32.66
CA GLU A 288 -10.11 3.83 31.37
C GLU A 288 -9.67 4.69 30.18
N LEU A 289 -9.18 4.03 29.14
CA LEU A 289 -8.83 4.59 27.84
C LEU A 289 -9.83 4.13 26.78
N PHE A 290 -10.22 5.02 25.87
CA PHE A 290 -11.18 4.71 24.81
C PHE A 290 -10.54 4.86 23.43
N ILE A 291 -10.59 3.78 22.65
CA ILE A 291 -10.19 3.76 21.25
C ILE A 291 -11.34 3.19 20.41
N CYS A 292 -11.30 3.40 19.10
CA CYS A 292 -12.28 2.83 18.20
C CYS A 292 -11.61 2.12 17.04
N PHE A 293 -12.27 1.08 16.55
CA PHE A 293 -11.75 0.18 15.54
C PHE A 293 -12.58 0.26 14.27
N HIS A 294 -11.88 0.33 13.13
CA HIS A 294 -12.48 0.34 11.81
C HIS A 294 -11.93 -0.82 10.99
N HIS A 295 -12.80 -1.55 10.30
CA HIS A 295 -12.43 -2.69 9.47
C HIS A 295 -12.04 -2.28 8.05
N LYS A 296 -12.66 -1.21 7.54
CA LYS A 296 -12.66 -0.83 6.12
C LYS A 296 -12.51 0.68 5.90
N LEU A 297 -12.17 1.44 6.93
CA LEU A 297 -11.94 2.89 6.82
C LEU A 297 -10.84 3.22 5.80
N TYR A 298 -9.80 2.40 5.73
CA TYR A 298 -8.69 2.57 4.80
C TYR A 298 -8.48 1.34 3.92
N THR A 299 -7.86 1.56 2.76
CA THR A 299 -7.53 0.48 1.80
C THR A 299 -6.54 -0.53 2.37
N LEU A 300 -5.71 -0.11 3.32
CA LEU A 300 -4.76 -0.95 4.05
C LEU A 300 -5.46 -1.88 5.07
N GLY A 301 -6.76 -1.71 5.31
CA GLY A 301 -7.59 -2.57 6.13
C GLY A 301 -7.88 -1.99 7.51
N LYS A 302 -7.61 -2.80 8.54
CA LYS A 302 -7.94 -2.54 9.94
C LYS A 302 -7.22 -1.31 10.46
N HIS A 303 -7.92 -0.46 11.21
CA HIS A 303 -7.38 0.80 11.73
C HIS A 303 -7.95 1.18 13.09
N TYR A 304 -7.11 1.76 13.95
CA TYR A 304 -7.50 2.28 15.25
C TYR A 304 -7.45 3.81 15.27
N ASN A 305 -8.50 4.42 15.82
CA ASN A 305 -8.53 5.84 16.15
C ASN A 305 -8.74 6.03 17.65
N SER A 306 -8.47 7.24 18.15
CA SER A 306 -8.68 7.58 19.56
C SER A 306 -10.10 8.11 19.76
N VAL A 307 -10.70 7.91 20.94
CA VAL A 307 -12.05 8.41 21.26
C VAL A 307 -11.96 9.50 22.32
N ILE A 308 -12.51 10.67 22.01
CA ILE A 308 -12.41 11.87 22.84
C ILE A 308 -13.78 12.28 23.36
N ASP A 309 -13.82 12.85 24.56
CA ASP A 309 -15.05 13.45 25.08
C ASP A 309 -15.32 14.79 24.36
N LEU A 310 -16.60 15.07 24.07
CA LEU A 310 -17.07 16.28 23.38
C LEU A 310 -17.33 17.45 24.32
#